data_AF-A0A9W6P9D2-F1
#
_entry.id   AF-A0A9W6P9D2-F1
#
_cell.length_a   1.000
_cell.length_b   1.000
_cell.length_c   1.000
_cell.angle_alpha   90.00
_cell.angle_beta   90.00
_cell.angle_gamma   90.00
#
_symmetry.space_group_name_H-M   'P 1'
#
loop_
_entity.id
_entity.type
_entity.pdbx_description
1 polymer ?
#
loop_
_entity_poly.entity_id
_entity_poly.type
_entity_poly.pdbx_seq_one_letter_code
_entity_poly.pdbx_strand_id
1 'polypeptide(L)' 'MDDRLPGDRASECRARMEPIAIAVRGAGEWVIVHRCTGCAELSSNRTAGDDNPLSLMRIATRPLAQPPFPLEHLTRL' A
#
# COMPACT_ATOMS: atom_id res chain seq x y z
N MET A 1 -8.80 3.79 18.67
CA MET A 1 -7.68 4.14 17.79
C MET A 1 -6.50 4.35 18.71
N ASP A 2 -5.45 3.54 18.60
CA ASP A 2 -4.23 3.71 19.40
C ASP A 2 -3.29 4.60 18.60
N ASP A 3 -3.03 5.83 19.06
CA ASP A 3 -2.25 6.85 18.32
C ASP A 3 -0.73 6.61 18.36
N ARG A 4 -0.31 5.41 18.77
CA ARG A 4 1.11 5.05 18.94
C ARG A 4 1.61 4.08 17.86
N LEU A 5 0.74 3.63 16.96
CA LEU A 5 1.16 2.74 15.88
C LEU A 5 2.05 3.50 14.88
N PRO A 6 3.00 2.81 14.21
CA PRO A 6 3.84 3.43 13.20
C PRO A 6 3.02 4.16 12.12
N GLY A 7 3.33 5.45 11.93
CA GLY A 7 2.57 6.36 11.07
C GLY A 7 1.68 7.33 11.83
N ASP A 8 1.37 7.06 13.10
CA ASP A 8 0.61 7.97 13.94
C ASP A 8 1.46 9.09 14.54
N ARG A 9 0.82 10.19 14.91
CA ARG A 9 1.50 11.39 15.44
C ARG A 9 2.20 11.13 16.78
N ALA A 10 1.71 10.21 17.60
CA ALA A 10 2.31 9.89 18.90
C ALA A 10 3.20 8.64 18.87
N SER A 11 3.53 8.10 17.69
CA SER A 11 4.43 6.95 17.55
C SER A 11 5.90 7.32 17.82
N GLU A 12 6.58 6.52 18.65
CA GLU A 12 8.01 6.70 18.94
C GLU A 12 8.94 6.26 17.80
N CYS A 13 8.47 5.40 16.89
CA CYS A 13 9.31 4.91 15.79
C CYS A 13 9.74 6.05 14.85
N ARG A 14 8.82 6.98 14.55
CA ARG A 14 9.03 8.21 13.73
C ARG A 14 9.66 8.00 12.35
N ALA A 15 9.85 6.76 11.91
CA ALA A 15 10.36 6.43 10.59
C ALA A 15 9.30 6.75 9.51
N ARG A 16 9.77 6.86 8.26
CA ARG A 16 8.86 7.10 7.14
C ARG A 16 8.01 5.86 6.85
N MET A 17 6.79 6.10 6.37
CA MET A 17 5.87 5.06 5.91
C MET A 17 5.97 4.96 4.39
N GLU A 18 6.35 3.80 3.88
CA GLU A 18 6.43 3.53 2.44
C GLU A 18 5.11 2.91 1.97
N PRO A 19 4.42 3.47 0.96
CA PRO A 19 3.25 2.82 0.37
C PRO A 19 3.71 1.62 -0.46
N ILE A 20 3.27 0.42 -0.10
CA ILE A 20 3.73 -0.83 -0.71
C ILE A 20 2.67 -1.55 -1.54
N ALA A 21 1.38 -1.29 -1.28
CA ALA A 21 0.28 -1.92 -2.01
C ALA A 21 -1.01 -1.09 -1.95
N ILE A 22 -1.90 -1.37 -2.91
CA ILE A 22 -3.31 -1.01 -2.84
C ILE A 22 -4.10 -2.28 -2.53
N ALA A 23 -5.04 -2.20 -1.59
CA ALA A 23 -6.05 -3.23 -1.39
C ALA A 23 -7.45 -2.63 -1.63
N VAL A 24 -8.38 -3.48 -2.07
CA VAL A 24 -9.78 -3.10 -2.29
C VAL A 24 -10.63 -3.76 -1.20
N ARG A 25 -11.41 -2.97 -0.47
CA ARG A 25 -12.29 -3.40 0.63
C ARG A 25 -13.76 -3.18 0.24
N GLY A 26 -14.66 -3.98 0.81
CA GLY A 26 -16.11 -3.77 0.75
C GLY A 26 -16.62 -3.39 -0.64
N ALA A 27 -17.40 -2.31 -0.71
CA ALA A 27 -18.04 -1.78 -1.91
C ALA A 27 -17.07 -1.11 -2.92
N GLY A 28 -15.84 -1.62 -3.06
CA GLY A 28 -14.84 -1.08 -3.99
C GLY A 28 -13.99 0.05 -3.41
N GLU A 29 -13.94 0.21 -2.09
CA GLU A 29 -13.11 1.21 -1.43
C GLU A 29 -11.63 0.84 -1.52
N TRP A 30 -10.80 1.79 -1.95
CA TRP A 30 -9.37 1.59 -2.01
C TRP A 30 -8.71 1.99 -0.69
N VAL A 31 -7.80 1.14 -0.21
CA VAL A 31 -6.93 1.44 0.91
C VAL A 31 -5.48 1.29 0.49
N ILE A 32 -4.65 2.20 0.95
CA ILE A 32 -3.20 2.18 0.76
C ILE A 32 -2.58 1.44 1.94
N VAL A 33 -1.86 0.36 1.64
CA VAL A 33 -1.07 -0.37 2.64
C VAL A 33 0.32 0.25 2.68
N HIS A 34 0.69 0.71 3.86
CA HIS A 34 2.00 1.27 4.15
C HIS A 34 2.82 0.33 5.02
N ARG A 35 4.14 0.32 4.79
CA ARG A 35 5.11 -0.35 5.64
C ARG A 35 6.02 0.67 6.29
N CYS A 36 6.22 0.57 7.59
CA CYS A 36 7.19 1.37 8.30
C CYS A 36 8.62 1.01 7.85
N THR A 37 9.40 2.00 7.42
CA THR A 37 10.80 1.81 6.99
C THR A 37 11.76 1.52 8.15
N GLY A 38 11.35 1.76 9.40
CA GLY A 38 12.16 1.51 10.60
C GLY A 38 11.85 0.17 11.27
N CYS A 39 10.58 -0.14 11.50
CA CYS A 39 10.16 -1.33 12.28
C CYS A 39 9.34 -2.35 11.47
N ALA A 40 9.15 -2.14 10.16
CA ALA A 40 8.42 -3.02 9.25
C ALA A 40 6.90 -3.24 9.51
N GLU A 41 6.34 -2.61 10.55
CA GLU A 41 4.90 -2.66 10.84
C GLU A 41 4.05 -2.18 9.65
N LEU A 42 2.88 -2.78 9.49
CA LEU A 42 1.95 -2.45 8.41
C LEU A 42 0.79 -1.60 8.92
N SER A 43 0.49 -0.53 8.19
CA SER A 43 -0.69 0.31 8.42
C SER A 43 -1.51 0.46 7.15
N SER A 44 -2.81 0.69 7.27
CA SER A 44 -3.72 0.82 6.12
C SER A 44 -4.57 2.08 6.24
N ASN A 45 -4.49 2.94 5.23
CA ASN A 45 -5.24 4.20 5.19
C ASN A 45 -6.21 4.18 4.01
N ARG A 46 -7.44 4.65 4.21
CA ARG A 46 -8.41 4.87 3.13
C ARG A 46 -7.89 5.97 2.19
N THR A 47 -8.07 5.79 0.89
CA THR A 47 -7.78 6.86 -0.08
C THR A 47 -8.74 8.04 0.10
N ALA A 48 -8.24 9.25 -0.05
CA ALA A 48 -9.01 10.48 -0.04
C ALA A 48 -9.38 10.91 -1.47
N GLY A 49 -10.36 11.81 -1.60
CA GLY A 49 -10.83 12.29 -2.92
C GLY A 49 -9.81 13.15 -3.67
N ASP A 50 -8.82 13.69 -2.97
CA ASP A 50 -7.73 14.53 -3.49
C ASP A 50 -6.40 13.78 -3.65
N ASP A 51 -6.38 12.47 -3.40
CA ASP A 51 -5.22 11.64 -3.71
C ASP A 51 -4.95 11.65 -5.22
N ASN A 52 -3.67 11.66 -5.59
CA ASN A 52 -3.27 11.63 -6.99
C ASN A 52 -3.60 10.25 -7.63
N PRO A 53 -4.50 10.18 -8.62
CA PRO A 53 -4.93 8.91 -9.19
C PRO A 53 -3.79 8.13 -9.86
N LEU A 54 -2.85 8.84 -10.50
CA LEU A 54 -1.71 8.21 -11.18
C LEU A 54 -0.76 7.54 -10.18
N SER A 55 -0.52 8.17 -9.03
CA SER A 55 0.30 7.58 -7.97
C SER A 55 -0.34 6.31 -7.41
N LEU A 56 -1.66 6.31 -7.18
CA LEU A 56 -2.40 5.13 -6.72
C LEU A 56 -2.33 3.99 -7.74
N MET A 57 -2.58 4.30 -9.01
CA MET A 57 -2.50 3.31 -10.10
C MET A 57 -1.10 2.72 -10.25
N ARG A 58 -0.05 3.53 -10.09
CA ARG A 58 1.34 3.05 -10.15
C ARG A 58 1.64 2.03 -9.06
N ILE A 59 1.14 2.23 -7.84
CA ILE A 59 1.28 1.27 -6.75
C ILE A 59 0.49 -0.01 -7.07
N ALA A 60 -0.77 0.13 -7.46
CA ALA A 60 -1.67 -1.00 -7.75
C ALA A 60 -1.14 -1.90 -8.89
N THR A 61 -0.53 -1.31 -9.91
CA THR A 61 -0.08 -2.02 -11.12
C THR A 61 1.37 -2.47 -11.08
N ARG A 62 2.12 -2.13 -10.01
CA ARG A 62 3.55 -2.46 -9.91
C ARG A 62 3.84 -3.96 -10.13
N PRO A 63 3.09 -4.91 -9.56
CA PRO A 63 3.35 -6.33 -9.81
C PRO A 63 3.13 -6.76 -11.27
N LEU A 64 2.25 -6.08 -12.00
CA LEU A 64 2.03 -6.36 -13.43
C LEU A 64 3.16 -5.82 -14.30
N ALA A 65 3.72 -4.66 -13.92
CA ALA A 65 4.86 -4.06 -14.60
C ALA A 65 6.20 -4.76 -14.26
N GLN A 66 6.28 -5.42 -13.11
CA GLN A 66 7.48 -6.11 -12.60
C GLN A 66 7.09 -7.48 -12.01
N PRO A 67 6.63 -8.42 -12.85
CA PRO A 67 6.11 -9.68 -12.36
C PRO A 67 7.25 -10.58 -11.85
N PRO A 68 7.01 -11.41 -10.81
CA PRO A 68 8.01 -12.32 -10.27
C PRO A 68 8.27 -13.54 -11.19
N PHE A 69 7.54 -13.66 -12.29
CA PHE A 69 7.67 -14.68 -13.31
C PHE A 69 7.18 -14.15 -14.67
N PRO A 70 7.57 -14.76 -15.81
CA PRO A 70 7.07 -14.39 -17.12
C PRO A 70 5.54 -14.57 -17.22
N LEU A 71 4.81 -13.54 -17.67
CA LEU A 71 3.34 -13.59 -17.73
C LEU A 71 2.83 -14.60 -18.76
N GLU A 72 3.63 -14.97 -19.74
CA GLU A 72 3.36 -16.00 -20.74
C GLU A 72 3.22 -17.40 -20.12
N HIS A 73 3.52 -17.56 -18.84
CA HIS A 73 3.27 -18.80 -18.10
C HIS A 73 1.80 -18.94 -17.70
N LEU A 74 1.05 -17.84 -17.58
CA LEU A 74 -0.36 -17.88 -17.19
C LEU A 74 -1.26 -18.53 -18.24
N THR A 75 -0.86 -18.53 -19.52
CA THR A 75 -1.61 -19.18 -20.61
C THR A 75 -1.51 -20.71 -20.58
N ARG A 76 -0.68 -21.25 -19.68
CA ARG A 76 -0.43 -22.69 -19.51
C ARG A 76 -1.03 -23.27 -18.22
N LEU A 77 -1.70 -22.43 -17.44
CA LEU A 77 -2.51 -22.83 -16.27
C LEU A 77 -3.90 -23.27 -16.72
#